data_AF-A0A3B1BWT7-F1
#
_entry.id   AF-A0A3B1BWT7-F1
#
_cell.length_a   1.000
_cell.length_b   1.000
_cell.length_c   1.000
_cell.angle_alpha   90.00
_cell.angle_beta   90.00
_cell.angle_gamma   90.00
#
_symmetry.space_group_name_H-M   'P 1'
#
loop_
_entity.id
_entity.type
_entity.pdbx_description
1 polymer ?
#
loop_
_entity_poly.entity_id
_entity_poly.type
_entity_poly.pdbx_seq_one_letter_code
_entity_poly.pdbx_strand_id
1 'polypeptide(L)'
;KIFGVITNTPQHIYQILTKREDRMLKYLSQRSIPENIWLGVTVEDRKSGLPRIEKLRNLKATIKFLSMEPLLENLGNVNLSGIDWVIVGGESGPKARPMKPEWAINIKHECKEQNIAFFFKQWGTWGDDGVRRNKKSNGRLLLGKEWSEYPTYKFREVI
;
A
#
# COMPACT_ATOMS: atom_id res chain seq x y z
N LYS A 1 20.79 -11.67 11.82
CA LYS A 1 19.95 -11.60 10.60
C LYS A 1 18.81 -10.61 10.84
N ILE A 2 18.32 -9.91 9.81
CA ILE A 2 17.41 -8.75 9.95
C ILE A 2 16.14 -9.02 10.78
N PHE A 3 15.49 -10.19 10.65
CA PHE A 3 14.30 -10.52 11.47
C PHE A 3 14.60 -10.58 12.96
N GLY A 4 15.80 -11.00 13.38
CA GLY A 4 16.19 -10.96 14.78
C GLY A 4 16.37 -9.52 15.30
N VAL A 5 16.86 -8.60 14.46
CA VAL A 5 16.92 -7.17 14.82
C VAL A 5 15.52 -6.61 15.00
N ILE A 6 14.62 -6.92 14.07
CA ILE A 6 13.22 -6.49 14.12
C ILE A 6 12.56 -7.00 15.42
N THR A 7 12.66 -8.30 15.71
CA THR A 7 12.11 -8.87 16.95
C THR A 7 12.68 -8.21 18.21
N ASN A 8 13.97 -7.90 18.23
CA ASN A 8 14.65 -7.31 19.39
C ASN A 8 14.47 -5.79 19.52
N THR A 9 13.70 -5.17 18.63
CA THR A 9 13.42 -3.72 18.66
C THR A 9 11.91 -3.44 18.61
N PRO A 10 11.15 -3.88 19.63
CA PRO A 10 9.69 -3.77 19.65
C PRO A 10 9.19 -2.32 19.63
N GLN A 11 10.02 -1.35 20.00
CA GLN A 11 9.71 0.09 19.91
C GLN A 11 9.66 0.62 18.46
N HIS A 12 10.08 -0.17 17.47
CA HIS A 12 10.10 0.21 16.06
C HIS A 12 9.14 -0.63 15.24
N ILE A 13 8.41 0.02 14.35
CA ILE A 13 7.57 -0.62 13.34
C ILE A 13 8.28 -0.63 12.00
N TYR A 14 8.45 -1.81 11.44
CA TYR A 14 9.14 -2.03 10.17
C TYR A 14 8.13 -2.25 9.05
N GLN A 15 8.05 -1.29 8.12
CA GLN A 15 7.27 -1.45 6.89
C GLN A 15 8.12 -2.18 5.84
N ILE A 16 7.74 -3.42 5.50
CA ILE A 16 8.39 -4.22 4.47
C ILE A 16 7.49 -4.26 3.24
N LEU A 17 7.95 -3.68 2.13
CA LEU A 17 7.23 -3.60 0.86
C LEU A 17 7.99 -4.34 -0.25
N THR A 18 7.28 -5.09 -1.09
CA THR A 18 7.90 -5.82 -2.20
C THR A 18 7.03 -5.95 -3.46
N LYS A 19 7.70 -6.06 -4.62
CA LYS A 19 7.14 -6.52 -5.91
C LYS A 19 7.47 -7.99 -6.21
N ARG A 20 8.16 -8.67 -5.29
CA ARG A 20 8.69 -10.03 -5.44
C ARG A 20 7.99 -10.97 -4.48
N GLU A 21 6.68 -11.07 -4.61
CA GLU A 21 5.81 -11.80 -3.71
C GLU A 21 6.15 -13.29 -3.63
N ASP A 22 6.60 -13.94 -4.71
CA ASP A 22 7.01 -15.35 -4.66
C ASP A 22 8.28 -15.56 -3.84
N ARG A 23 9.22 -14.61 -3.89
CA ARG A 23 10.41 -14.64 -3.05
C ARG A 23 10.05 -14.40 -1.60
N MET A 24 9.10 -13.50 -1.34
CA MET A 24 8.57 -13.25 0.00
C MET A 24 7.91 -14.51 0.56
N LEU A 25 7.04 -15.18 -0.20
CA LEU A 25 6.40 -16.43 0.22
C LEU A 25 7.44 -17.52 0.53
N LYS A 26 8.41 -17.75 -0.36
CA LYS A 26 9.49 -18.72 -0.13
C LYS A 26 10.34 -18.36 1.09
N TYR A 27 10.57 -17.07 1.33
CA TYR A 27 11.34 -16.62 2.48
C TYR A 27 10.57 -16.83 3.79
N LEU A 28 9.25 -16.63 3.77
CA LEU A 28 8.38 -16.71 4.95
C LEU A 28 7.83 -18.12 5.21
N SER A 29 7.95 -19.06 4.26
CA SER A 29 7.45 -20.44 4.45
C SER A 29 8.10 -21.20 5.61
N GLN A 30 9.26 -20.74 6.08
CA GLN A 30 10.02 -21.35 7.18
C GLN A 30 10.25 -20.37 8.33
N ARG A 31 9.52 -19.25 8.39
CA ARG A 31 9.76 -18.17 9.36
C ARG A 31 8.46 -17.59 9.86
N SER A 32 8.37 -17.34 11.17
CA SER A 32 7.35 -16.46 11.71
C SER A 32 7.62 -15.01 11.28
N ILE A 33 6.54 -14.24 11.14
CA ILE A 33 6.59 -12.80 10.87
C ILE A 33 6.53 -12.11 12.23
N PRO A 34 7.58 -11.36 12.65
CA PRO A 34 7.53 -10.56 13.88
C PRO A 34 6.33 -9.59 13.90
N GLU A 35 5.76 -9.37 15.09
CA GLU A 35 4.53 -8.57 15.26
C GLU A 35 4.70 -7.10 14.87
N ASN A 36 5.91 -6.58 15.00
CA ASN A 36 6.28 -5.22 14.62
C ASN A 36 6.67 -5.07 13.14
N ILE A 37 6.31 -6.03 12.29
CA ILE A 37 6.34 -5.91 10.83
C ILE A 37 4.96 -5.53 10.31
N TRP A 38 4.91 -4.45 9.55
CA TRP A 38 3.83 -4.18 8.61
C TRP A 38 4.27 -4.70 7.26
N LEU A 39 3.55 -5.68 6.71
CA LEU A 39 3.95 -6.39 5.50
C LEU A 39 3.08 -5.94 4.32
N GLY A 40 3.71 -5.60 3.20
CA GLY A 40 2.97 -5.12 2.06
C GLY A 40 3.53 -5.51 0.71
N VAL A 41 2.66 -5.39 -0.29
CA VAL A 41 2.99 -5.60 -1.70
C VAL A 41 2.65 -4.37 -2.52
N THR A 42 3.41 -4.15 -3.61
CA THR A 42 3.10 -3.08 -4.55
C THR A 42 2.06 -3.56 -5.57
N VAL A 43 1.00 -2.78 -5.74
CA VAL A 43 -0.12 -3.06 -6.67
C VAL A 43 -0.23 -1.90 -7.66
N GLU A 44 0.62 -1.93 -8.69
CA GLU A 44 0.73 -0.85 -9.67
C GLU A 44 -0.27 -0.95 -10.83
N ASP A 45 -0.70 -2.17 -11.15
CA ASP A 45 -1.59 -2.51 -12.28
C ASP A 45 -2.41 -3.79 -12.00
N ARG A 46 -3.36 -4.11 -12.88
CA ARG A 46 -4.21 -5.30 -12.80
C ARG A 46 -3.47 -6.58 -13.12
N LYS A 47 -2.60 -6.56 -14.13
CA LYS A 47 -1.96 -7.78 -14.67
C LYS A 47 -0.98 -8.41 -13.68
N SER A 48 -0.15 -7.59 -13.06
CA SER A 48 0.96 -7.99 -12.20
C SER A 48 0.72 -7.61 -10.74
N GLY A 49 0.05 -6.47 -10.49
CA GLY A 49 -0.20 -5.97 -9.14
C GLY A 49 -1.28 -6.74 -8.40
N LEU A 50 -2.49 -6.81 -8.97
CA LEU A 50 -3.64 -7.46 -8.29
C LEU A 50 -3.38 -8.90 -7.83
N PRO A 51 -2.71 -9.78 -8.63
CA PRO A 51 -2.40 -11.13 -8.18
C PRO A 51 -1.55 -11.20 -6.90
N ARG A 52 -0.84 -10.13 -6.52
CA ARG A 52 -0.04 -10.08 -5.28
C ARG A 52 -0.89 -9.97 -4.03
N ILE A 53 -2.09 -9.43 -4.13
CA ILE A 53 -3.00 -9.25 -2.99
C ILE A 53 -3.35 -10.62 -2.40
N GLU A 54 -3.70 -11.58 -3.25
CA GLU A 54 -4.00 -12.96 -2.84
C GLU A 54 -2.84 -13.61 -2.09
N LYS A 55 -1.61 -13.45 -2.60
CA LYS A 55 -0.41 -14.00 -1.98
C LYS A 55 -0.12 -13.35 -0.62
N LEU A 56 -0.32 -12.04 -0.49
CA LEU A 56 -0.19 -11.33 0.78
C LEU A 56 -1.25 -11.77 1.79
N ARG A 57 -2.51 -11.95 1.35
CA ARG A 57 -3.64 -12.26 2.23
C ARG A 57 -3.40 -13.53 3.06
N ASN A 58 -2.75 -14.52 2.45
CA ASN A 58 -2.44 -15.83 3.05
C ASN A 58 -1.31 -15.80 4.09
N LEU A 59 -0.64 -14.65 4.30
CA LEU A 59 0.41 -14.51 5.30
C LEU A 59 -0.12 -14.01 6.65
N LYS A 60 0.38 -14.60 7.74
CA LYS A 60 0.02 -14.26 9.12
C LYS A 60 0.80 -13.06 9.64
N ALA A 61 0.67 -11.90 9.00
CA ALA A 61 1.20 -10.63 9.51
C ALA A 61 0.17 -9.91 10.39
N THR A 62 0.67 -9.09 11.33
CA THR A 62 -0.16 -8.22 12.19
C THR A 62 -0.91 -7.19 11.36
N ILE A 63 -0.19 -6.52 10.46
CA ILE A 63 -0.73 -5.55 9.49
C ILE A 63 -0.31 -5.96 8.08
N LYS A 64 -1.28 -6.01 7.17
CA LYS A 64 -1.10 -6.21 5.74
C LYS A 64 -1.48 -4.94 4.99
N PHE A 65 -0.59 -4.41 4.17
CA PHE A 65 -0.85 -3.18 3.41
C PHE A 65 -0.58 -3.31 1.92
N LEU A 66 -1.28 -2.50 1.12
CA LEU A 66 -1.05 -2.37 -0.31
C LEU A 66 -0.44 -1.01 -0.61
N SER A 67 0.67 -1.01 -1.32
CA SER A 67 1.20 0.21 -1.94
C SER A 67 0.74 0.25 -3.39
N MET A 68 -0.34 0.96 -3.67
CA MET A 68 -0.79 1.30 -5.01
C MET A 68 -0.02 2.54 -5.51
N GLU A 69 1.31 2.40 -5.58
CA GLU A 69 2.23 3.44 -6.00
C GLU A 69 3.42 2.84 -6.79
N PRO A 70 3.72 3.36 -7.99
CA PRO A 70 2.84 4.27 -8.74
C PRO A 70 1.53 3.56 -9.13
N LEU A 71 0.39 4.24 -9.03
CA LEU A 71 -0.88 3.75 -9.57
C LEU A 71 -0.90 4.03 -11.08
N LEU A 72 -0.83 2.99 -11.90
CA LEU A 72 -0.59 3.10 -13.34
C LEU A 72 -1.86 2.97 -14.19
N GLU A 73 -2.94 2.47 -13.62
CA GLU A 73 -4.22 2.32 -14.29
C GLU A 73 -5.37 2.26 -13.28
N ASN A 74 -6.61 2.32 -13.78
CA ASN A 74 -7.77 1.99 -12.96
C ASN A 74 -7.79 0.48 -12.66
N LEU A 75 -7.69 0.12 -11.38
CA LEU A 75 -7.73 -1.27 -10.94
C LEU A 75 -9.14 -1.88 -10.95
N GLY A 76 -10.18 -1.05 -11.14
CA GLY A 76 -11.57 -1.49 -11.03
C GLY A 76 -11.96 -1.78 -9.58
N ASN A 77 -12.86 -2.74 -9.39
CA ASN A 77 -13.27 -3.18 -8.05
C ASN A 77 -12.18 -4.08 -7.48
N VAL A 78 -11.70 -3.78 -6.28
CA VAL A 78 -10.56 -4.48 -5.67
C VAL A 78 -11.03 -5.14 -4.38
N ASN A 79 -10.89 -6.47 -4.29
CA ASN A 79 -11.17 -7.17 -3.04
C ASN A 79 -10.05 -6.91 -2.01
N LEU A 80 -10.35 -6.03 -1.04
CA LEU A 80 -9.46 -5.63 0.05
C LEU A 80 -9.67 -6.47 1.32
N SER A 81 -10.44 -7.55 1.26
CA SER A 81 -10.60 -8.45 2.41
C SER A 81 -9.24 -8.91 2.95
N GLY A 82 -9.07 -8.85 4.27
CA GLY A 82 -7.83 -9.24 4.95
C GLY A 82 -6.62 -8.33 4.66
N ILE A 83 -6.85 -7.11 4.16
CA ILE A 83 -5.91 -6.00 4.08
C ILE A 83 -6.32 -4.97 5.14
N ASP A 84 -5.35 -4.28 5.73
CA ASP A 84 -5.59 -3.31 6.81
C ASP A 84 -5.36 -1.86 6.35
N TRP A 85 -4.52 -1.65 5.32
CA TRP A 85 -4.12 -0.31 4.88
C TRP A 85 -3.80 -0.24 3.38
N VAL A 86 -4.25 0.83 2.73
CA VAL A 86 -3.94 1.10 1.32
C VAL A 86 -3.30 2.48 1.18
N ILE A 87 -2.15 2.51 0.52
CA ILE A 87 -1.40 3.71 0.19
C ILE A 87 -1.53 3.94 -1.32
N VAL A 88 -1.97 5.12 -1.74
CA VAL A 88 -2.08 5.50 -3.16
C VAL A 88 -1.12 6.65 -3.48
N GLY A 89 -0.44 6.57 -4.61
CA GLY A 89 0.37 7.67 -5.10
C GLY A 89 0.72 7.57 -6.58
N GLY A 90 0.95 8.73 -7.20
CA GLY A 90 1.39 8.81 -8.59
C GLY A 90 2.91 8.72 -8.76
N GLU A 91 3.34 8.44 -9.98
CA GLU A 91 4.76 8.25 -10.32
C GLU A 91 5.55 9.56 -10.24
N SER A 92 6.78 9.47 -9.76
CA SER A 92 7.71 10.60 -9.70
C SER A 92 8.89 10.39 -10.65
N GLY A 93 9.53 11.49 -11.07
CA GLY A 93 10.71 11.46 -11.92
C GLY A 93 10.46 11.92 -13.36
N PRO A 94 11.50 11.95 -14.20
CA PRO A 94 11.45 12.59 -15.52
C PRO A 94 10.53 11.86 -16.49
N LYS A 95 10.42 10.53 -16.38
CA LYS A 95 9.59 9.65 -17.22
C LYS A 95 8.29 9.21 -16.54
N ALA A 96 7.84 9.96 -15.52
CA ALA A 96 6.64 9.63 -14.78
C ALA A 96 5.41 9.61 -15.70
N ARG A 97 4.56 8.61 -15.51
CA ARG A 97 3.23 8.52 -16.13
C ARG A 97 2.19 9.27 -15.29
N PRO A 98 1.20 9.93 -15.92
CA PRO A 98 0.12 10.58 -15.18
C PRO A 98 -0.80 9.54 -14.53
N MET A 99 -1.15 9.77 -13.27
CA MET A 99 -2.24 9.08 -12.59
C MET A 99 -3.49 9.93 -12.73
N LYS A 100 -4.58 9.36 -13.25
CA LYS A 100 -5.81 10.11 -13.39
C LYS A 100 -6.55 10.21 -12.03
N PRO A 101 -7.17 11.35 -11.68
CA PRO A 101 -7.85 11.52 -10.40
C PRO A 101 -8.90 10.46 -10.10
N GLU A 102 -9.66 10.04 -11.11
CA GLU A 102 -10.70 9.02 -10.97
C GLU A 102 -10.17 7.67 -10.49
N TRP A 103 -8.88 7.35 -10.75
CA TRP A 103 -8.28 6.10 -10.27
C TRP A 103 -8.06 6.14 -8.76
N ALA A 104 -7.50 7.23 -8.25
CA ALA A 104 -7.29 7.41 -6.82
C ALA A 104 -8.62 7.54 -6.06
N ILE A 105 -9.60 8.24 -6.65
CA ILE A 105 -10.96 8.35 -6.12
C ILE A 105 -11.61 6.97 -6.03
N ASN A 106 -11.50 6.14 -7.07
CA ASN A 106 -12.05 4.77 -7.05
C ASN A 106 -11.47 3.94 -5.89
N ILE A 107 -10.14 3.90 -5.74
CA ILE A 107 -9.51 3.17 -4.62
C ILE A 107 -9.95 3.70 -3.24
N LYS A 108 -10.11 5.02 -3.11
CA LYS A 108 -10.64 5.62 -1.89
C LYS A 108 -12.07 5.18 -1.60
N HIS A 109 -12.92 5.00 -2.63
CA HIS A 109 -14.26 4.44 -2.47
C HIS A 109 -14.21 2.98 -2.02
N GLU A 110 -13.41 2.14 -2.67
CA GLU A 110 -13.19 0.74 -2.28
C GLU A 110 -12.74 0.60 -0.82
N CYS A 111 -11.80 1.45 -0.38
CA CYS A 111 -11.34 1.47 1.01
C CYS A 111 -12.45 1.86 1.98
N LYS A 112 -13.25 2.89 1.65
CA LYS A 112 -14.38 3.32 2.47
C LYS A 112 -15.44 2.22 2.60
N GLU A 113 -15.80 1.57 1.50
CA GLU A 113 -16.84 0.52 1.48
C GLU A 113 -16.41 -0.73 2.25
N GLN A 114 -15.11 -1.04 2.24
CA GLN A 114 -14.55 -2.21 2.92
C GLN A 114 -13.96 -1.88 4.31
N ASN A 115 -14.13 -0.64 4.79
CA ASN A 115 -13.62 -0.15 6.08
C ASN A 115 -12.09 -0.34 6.26
N ILE A 116 -11.34 0.03 5.24
CA ILE A 116 -9.87 -0.06 5.18
C ILE A 116 -9.26 1.33 5.32
N ALA A 117 -8.18 1.45 6.09
CA ALA A 117 -7.48 2.72 6.24
C ALA A 117 -6.91 3.18 4.89
N PHE A 118 -7.17 4.43 4.53
CA PHE A 118 -6.73 5.01 3.26
C PHE A 118 -5.70 6.15 3.45
N PHE A 119 -4.56 6.03 2.76
CA PHE A 119 -3.52 7.04 2.74
C PHE A 119 -3.25 7.50 1.31
N PHE A 120 -3.50 8.78 1.02
CA PHE A 120 -3.11 9.39 -0.24
C PHE A 120 -1.76 10.10 -0.08
N LYS A 121 -0.73 9.56 -0.70
CA LYS A 121 0.64 10.02 -0.50
C LYS A 121 0.95 11.30 -1.27
N GLN A 122 0.68 11.30 -2.58
CA GLN A 122 0.94 12.41 -3.49
C GLN A 122 0.46 12.10 -4.92
N TRP A 123 0.31 13.14 -5.73
CA TRP A 123 0.09 13.01 -7.18
C TRP A 123 1.36 12.62 -7.98
N GLY A 124 2.55 12.89 -7.45
CA GLY A 124 3.80 12.67 -8.17
C GLY A 124 4.11 13.80 -9.15
N THR A 125 4.77 13.50 -10.27
CA THR A 125 5.23 14.51 -11.25
C THR A 125 4.08 15.20 -12.00
N TRP A 126 2.93 14.52 -12.16
CA TRP A 126 1.74 15.05 -12.81
C TRP A 126 0.71 15.41 -11.73
N GLY A 127 0.19 16.63 -11.75
CA GLY A 127 -0.91 17.04 -10.87
C GLY A 127 -2.24 16.39 -11.26
N ASP A 128 -3.24 16.55 -10.41
CA ASP A 128 -4.64 16.18 -10.72
C ASP A 128 -5.21 16.97 -11.89
N ASP A 129 -4.67 18.16 -12.14
CA ASP A 129 -4.92 18.99 -13.31
C ASP A 129 -4.20 18.53 -14.59
N GLY A 130 -3.43 17.44 -14.54
CA GLY A 130 -2.67 16.93 -15.68
C GLY A 130 -1.45 17.77 -16.04
N VAL A 131 -1.03 18.71 -15.18
CA VAL A 131 0.15 19.55 -15.43
C VAL A 131 1.39 18.98 -14.76
N ARG A 132 2.50 18.98 -15.50
CA ARG A 132 3.79 18.46 -15.05
C ARG A 132 4.53 19.49 -14.18
N ARG A 133 4.87 19.11 -12.95
CA ARG A 133 5.63 19.95 -11.99
C ARG A 133 6.57 19.10 -11.12
N ASN A 134 7.27 19.74 -10.20
CA ASN A 134 7.94 19.00 -9.12
C ASN A 134 6.88 18.32 -8.25
N LYS A 135 7.13 17.07 -7.82
CA LYS A 135 6.19 16.32 -6.97
C LYS A 135 5.76 17.06 -5.70
N LYS A 136 6.66 17.86 -5.12
CA LYS A 136 6.35 18.68 -3.93
C LYS A 136 5.29 19.74 -4.24
N SER A 137 5.29 20.29 -5.46
CA SER A 137 4.36 21.33 -5.90
C SER A 137 2.97 20.78 -6.19
N ASN A 138 2.85 19.54 -6.67
CA ASN A 138 1.54 18.92 -6.91
C ASN A 138 0.87 18.46 -5.61
N GLY A 139 1.64 18.30 -4.52
CA GLY A 139 1.08 18.05 -3.19
C GLY A 139 0.36 16.71 -3.05
N ARG A 140 -0.54 16.65 -2.05
CA ARG A 140 -1.21 15.44 -1.57
C ARG A 140 -2.70 15.65 -1.25
N LEU A 141 -3.31 16.66 -1.86
CA LEU A 141 -4.75 16.88 -1.72
C LEU A 141 -5.48 15.99 -2.72
N LEU A 142 -6.41 15.17 -2.24
CA LEU A 142 -7.35 14.40 -3.06
C LEU A 142 -8.75 14.84 -2.66
N LEU A 143 -9.58 15.28 -3.61
CA LEU A 143 -10.89 15.88 -3.33
C LEU A 143 -10.77 17.08 -2.36
N GLY A 144 -9.75 17.92 -2.55
CA GLY A 144 -9.53 19.13 -1.78
C GLY A 144 -9.05 18.93 -0.34
N LYS A 145 -8.72 17.70 0.08
CA LYS A 145 -8.22 17.44 1.45
C LYS A 145 -7.11 16.39 1.51
N GLU A 146 -6.38 16.38 2.62
CA GLU A 146 -5.40 15.33 2.92
C GLU A 146 -6.10 14.07 3.43
N TRP A 147 -5.56 12.91 3.03
CA TRP A 147 -5.99 11.61 3.51
C TRP A 147 -4.77 10.87 4.04
N SER A 148 -4.70 10.69 5.36
CA SER A 148 -3.50 10.16 6.02
C SER A 148 -3.86 9.18 7.13
N GLU A 149 -4.85 8.33 6.86
CA GLU A 149 -5.28 7.31 7.82
C GLU A 149 -4.20 6.23 7.96
N TYR A 150 -4.12 5.65 9.15
CA TYR A 150 -3.24 4.54 9.50
C TYR A 150 -4.09 3.40 10.08
N PRO A 151 -3.67 2.13 9.89
CA PRO A 151 -4.36 1.03 10.52
C PRO A 151 -4.16 1.08 12.03
N THR A 152 -5.22 0.79 12.79
CA THR A 152 -5.12 0.62 14.23
C THR A 152 -4.60 -0.77 14.57
N TYR A 153 -3.73 -0.89 15.58
CA TYR A 153 -3.37 -2.18 16.15
C TYR A 153 -4.62 -2.84 16.72
N LYS A 154 -5.15 -3.83 16.01
CA LYS A 154 -6.07 -4.79 16.63
C LYS A 154 -5.20 -5.78 17.36
N PHE A 155 -5.22 -5.76 18.70
CA PHE A 155 -4.84 -6.95 19.46
C PHE A 155 -5.74 -8.07 18.91
N ARG A 156 -5.15 -9.03 18.19
CA ARG A 156 -5.88 -10.25 17.86
C ARG A 156 -6.00 -10.98 19.18
N GLU A 157 -7.19 -10.97 19.77
CA GLU A 157 -7.52 -11.89 20.85
C GLU A 157 -7.19 -13.29 20.34
N VAL A 158 -6.23 -13.93 21.00
CA VAL A 158 -5.97 -15.35 20.83
C VAL A 158 -7.14 -16.04 21.52
N ILE A 159 -8.09 -16.55 20.73
CA ILE A 159 -9.07 -17.54 21.21
C ILE A 159 -8.35 -18.87 21.40
#